data_AF-E5VPL1-F1
#
_entry.id   AF-E5VPL1-F1
#
_cell.length_a   1.000
_cell.length_b   1.000
_cell.length_c   1.000
_cell.angle_alpha   90.00
_cell.angle_beta   90.00
_cell.angle_gamma   90.00
#
_symmetry.space_group_name_H-M   'P 1'
#
loop_
_entity.id
_entity.type
_entity.pdbx_description
1 polymer ?
#
loop_
_entity_poly.entity_id
_entity_poly.type
_entity_poly.pdbx_seq_one_letter_code
_entity_poly.pdbx_strand_id
1 'polypeptide(L)'
;MCAVLYEKHPLYGRDRLQLKELKDDVFIFPERGSGSYEVFYKSCEKAGFEPKIAFEFPQANTIMSFVSEGVGVTITFSTVYREAKCAGVKMIPLEDELHSVISLFYRKNKPLDYAKKQFLNYVREHLYT
;
A
#
# COMPACT_ATOMS: atom_id res chain seq x y z
N MET A 1 4.02 -2.77 -5.57
CA MET A 1 3.17 -1.66 -5.02
C MET A 1 3.07 -0.55 -6.05
N CYS A 2 2.31 0.51 -5.78
CA CYS A 2 2.18 1.67 -6.67
C CYS A 2 2.16 2.97 -5.87
N ALA A 3 2.61 4.06 -6.50
CA ALA A 3 2.33 5.41 -6.05
C ALA A 3 0.98 5.87 -6.60
N VAL A 4 0.29 6.75 -5.88
CA VAL A 4 -0.92 7.42 -6.36
C VAL A 4 -0.70 8.92 -6.25
N LEU A 5 -0.85 9.59 -7.39
CA LEU A 5 -0.58 11.01 -7.56
C LEU A 5 -1.83 11.74 -8.07
N TYR A 6 -1.93 13.03 -7.80
CA TYR A 6 -3.01 13.91 -8.31
C TYR A 6 -2.66 14.52 -9.67
N GLU A 7 -3.67 14.92 -10.44
CA GLU A 7 -3.53 15.37 -11.83
C GLU A 7 -2.46 16.42 -12.09
N LYS A 8 -2.26 17.35 -11.15
CA LYS A 8 -1.30 18.46 -11.28
C LYS A 8 0.11 18.11 -10.75
N HIS A 9 0.32 16.90 -10.25
CA HIS A 9 1.62 16.49 -9.76
C HIS A 9 2.64 16.40 -10.92
N PRO A 10 3.88 16.89 -10.78
CA PRO A 10 4.86 16.90 -11.87
C PRO A 10 5.12 15.53 -12.52
N LEU A 11 5.06 14.47 -11.71
CA LEU A 11 5.25 13.09 -12.15
C LEU A 11 3.97 12.38 -12.64
N TYR A 12 2.81 13.06 -12.68
CA TYR A 12 1.52 12.44 -13.05
C TYR A 12 1.54 11.79 -14.45
N GLY A 13 2.30 12.37 -15.38
CA GLY A 13 2.43 11.86 -16.75
C GLY A 13 3.27 10.59 -16.90
N ARG A 14 3.94 10.12 -15.85
CA ARG A 14 4.86 8.97 -15.93
C ARG A 14 4.11 7.65 -16.06
N ASP A 15 4.76 6.67 -16.69
CA ASP A 15 4.27 5.29 -16.79
C ASP A 15 4.77 4.42 -15.64
N ARG A 16 5.98 4.70 -15.13
CA ARG A 16 6.60 4.09 -13.96
C ARG A 16 7.50 5.12 -13.27
N LEU A 17 7.78 4.92 -11.98
CA LEU A 17 8.75 5.71 -11.23
C LEU A 17 9.44 4.89 -10.13
N GLN A 18 10.59 5.36 -9.69
CA GLN A 18 11.28 4.86 -8.50
C GLN A 18 10.75 5.60 -7.27
N LEU A 19 10.55 4.89 -6.17
CA LEU A 19 9.95 5.45 -4.96
C LEU A 19 10.77 6.64 -4.41
N LYS A 20 12.10 6.62 -4.56
CA LYS A 20 12.99 7.73 -4.18
C LYS A 20 12.71 9.04 -4.92
N GLU A 21 12.06 9.00 -6.09
CA GLU A 21 11.67 10.21 -6.82
C GLU A 21 10.62 11.03 -6.06
N LEU A 22 9.91 10.41 -5.11
CA LEU A 22 8.90 11.05 -4.25
C LEU A 22 9.46 11.50 -2.89
N LYS A 23 10.79 11.46 -2.68
CA LYS A 23 11.41 11.74 -1.37
C LYS A 23 11.11 13.13 -0.82
N ASP A 24 10.83 14.09 -1.70
CA ASP A 24 10.61 15.48 -1.34
C ASP A 24 9.13 15.82 -1.16
N ASP A 25 8.23 14.94 -1.62
CA ASP A 25 6.79 15.06 -1.50
C ASP A 25 6.29 14.86 -0.07
N VAL A 26 5.10 15.38 0.18
CA VAL A 26 4.34 15.12 1.40
C VAL A 26 3.41 13.93 1.20
N PHE A 27 3.35 13.05 2.19
CA PHE A 27 2.62 11.79 2.13
C PHE A 27 1.34 11.82 2.97
N ILE A 28 0.29 11.20 2.43
CA ILE A 28 -0.93 10.82 3.15
C ILE A 28 -0.87 9.32 3.40
N PHE A 29 -0.77 8.92 4.66
CA PHE A 29 -0.47 7.53 5.03
C PHE A 29 -1.66 6.80 5.66
N PRO A 30 -1.64 5.45 5.64
CA PRO A 30 -2.43 4.66 6.57
C PRO A 30 -2.11 5.04 8.02
N GLU A 31 -3.03 4.80 8.94
CA GLU A 31 -2.78 5.03 10.38
C GLU A 31 -1.61 4.19 10.90
N ARG A 32 -0.76 4.81 11.74
CA ARG A 32 0.30 4.12 12.50
C ARG A 32 -0.21 2.88 13.20
N GLY A 33 0.63 1.83 13.21
CA GLY A 33 0.28 0.54 13.78
C GLY A 33 -0.52 -0.37 12.84
N SER A 34 -0.99 0.13 11.70
CA SER A 34 -1.53 -0.74 10.64
C SER A 34 -0.41 -1.50 9.93
N GLY A 35 -0.72 -2.70 9.42
CA GLY A 35 0.24 -3.48 8.64
C GLY A 35 0.70 -2.76 7.37
N SER A 36 -0.18 -1.98 6.74
CA SER A 36 0.16 -1.17 5.56
C SER A 36 1.10 -0.01 5.89
N TYR A 37 0.92 0.64 7.05
CA TYR A 37 1.84 1.69 7.50
C TYR A 37 3.28 1.17 7.57
N GLU A 38 3.48 0.07 8.28
CA GLU A 38 4.80 -0.54 8.46
C GLU A 38 5.45 -0.94 7.13
N VAL A 39 4.65 -1.50 6.22
CA VAL A 39 5.11 -1.89 4.89
C VAL A 39 5.52 -0.68 4.06
N PHE A 40 4.72 0.38 4.04
CA PHE A 40 5.00 1.57 3.22
C PHE A 40 6.14 2.40 3.79
N TYR A 41 6.17 2.60 5.11
CA TYR A 41 7.25 3.32 5.78
C TYR A 41 8.60 2.63 5.54
N LYS A 42 8.70 1.31 5.77
CA LYS A 42 9.92 0.53 5.47
C LYS A 42 10.29 0.54 4.00
N SER A 43 9.31 0.66 3.11
CA SER A 43 9.57 0.79 1.67
C SER A 43 10.26 2.11 1.36
N CYS A 44 9.82 3.21 1.97
CA CYS A 44 10.50 4.51 1.85
C CYS A 44 11.91 4.45 2.45
N GLU A 45 12.09 3.86 3.64
CA GLU A 45 13.41 3.71 4.26
C GLU A 45 14.37 2.93 3.37
N LYS A 46 13.91 1.81 2.79
CA LYS A 46 14.70 1.00 1.83
C LYS A 46 15.03 1.77 0.55
N ALA A 47 14.15 2.67 0.11
CA ALA A 47 14.40 3.57 -1.01
C ALA A 47 15.33 4.75 -0.65
N GLY A 48 15.78 4.84 0.62
CA GLY A 48 16.79 5.78 1.08
C GLY A 48 16.25 7.10 1.61
N PHE A 49 14.97 7.16 2.01
CA PHE A 49 14.40 8.38 2.61
C PHE A 49 13.34 8.08 3.67
N GLU A 50 13.15 9.03 4.59
CA GLU A 50 12.04 9.01 5.53
C GLU A 50 10.86 9.82 4.94
N PRO A 51 9.63 9.27 4.88
CA PRO A 51 8.51 9.97 4.27
C PRO A 51 8.05 11.16 5.13
N LYS A 52 7.82 12.31 4.49
CA LYS A 52 7.23 13.50 5.14
C LYS A 52 5.71 13.32 5.27
N ILE A 53 5.25 12.72 6.36
CA ILE A 53 3.82 12.41 6.55
C ILE A 53 3.06 13.66 7.00
N ALA A 54 2.08 14.11 6.22
CA ALA A 54 1.22 15.24 6.57
C ALA A 54 -0.03 14.80 7.35
N PHE A 55 -0.65 13.70 6.93
CA PHE A 55 -1.86 13.15 7.54
C PHE A 55 -1.84 11.62 7.52
N GLU A 56 -2.54 11.04 8.48
CA GLU A 56 -2.72 9.60 8.64
C GLU A 56 -4.21 9.27 8.76
N PHE A 57 -4.69 8.26 8.04
CA PHE A 57 -6.09 7.84 8.09
C PHE A 57 -6.25 6.32 8.12
N PRO A 58 -7.28 5.79 8.82
CA PRO A 58 -7.55 4.36 8.83
C PRO A 58 -8.19 3.86 7.52
N GLN A 59 -8.95 4.70 6.82
CA GLN A 59 -9.66 4.32 5.60
C GLN A 59 -8.90 4.74 4.35
N ALA A 60 -8.63 3.78 3.45
CA ALA A 60 -7.96 4.03 2.18
C ALA A 60 -8.71 5.04 1.29
N ASN A 61 -10.05 5.04 1.29
CA ASN A 61 -10.83 6.00 0.51
C ASN A 61 -10.59 7.44 0.96
N THR A 62 -10.45 7.68 2.27
CA THR A 62 -10.12 9.00 2.80
C THR A 62 -8.73 9.45 2.36
N ILE A 63 -7.75 8.55 2.41
CA ILE A 63 -6.39 8.81 1.88
C ILE A 63 -6.47 9.23 0.41
N MET A 64 -7.19 8.46 -0.42
CA MET A 64 -7.34 8.75 -1.84
C MET A 64 -8.01 10.10 -2.11
N SER A 65 -9.02 10.48 -1.33
CA SER A 65 -9.65 11.81 -1.44
C SER A 65 -8.68 12.94 -1.09
N PHE A 66 -7.83 12.79 -0.09
CA PHE A 66 -6.82 13.82 0.22
C PHE A 66 -5.76 13.92 -0.89
N VAL A 67 -5.40 12.77 -1.48
CA VAL A 67 -4.52 12.76 -2.65
C VAL A 67 -5.22 13.45 -3.82
N SER A 68 -6.49 13.16 -4.13
CA SER A 68 -7.20 13.80 -5.26
C SER A 68 -7.28 15.32 -5.16
N GLU A 69 -7.38 15.85 -3.94
CA GLU A 69 -7.37 17.29 -3.66
C GLU A 69 -5.96 17.92 -3.70
N GLY A 70 -4.92 17.13 -3.96
CA GLY A 70 -3.54 17.60 -4.08
C GLY A 70 -2.85 17.93 -2.76
N VAL A 71 -3.37 17.43 -1.64
CA VAL A 71 -2.77 17.64 -0.31
C VAL A 71 -1.43 16.91 -0.18
N GLY A 72 -1.28 15.80 -0.90
CA GLY A 72 -0.04 15.02 -0.94
C GLY A 72 -0.16 13.80 -1.84
N VAL A 73 0.80 12.89 -1.72
CA VAL A 73 0.86 11.63 -2.47
C VAL A 73 0.67 10.44 -1.52
N THR A 74 0.44 9.24 -2.06
CA THR A 74 0.46 8.02 -1.25
C THR A 74 1.09 6.85 -1.98
N ILE A 75 1.43 5.81 -1.23
CA ILE A 75 1.85 4.49 -1.74
C ILE A 75 0.78 3.50 -1.31
N THR A 76 0.42 2.59 -2.20
CA THR A 76 -0.61 1.60 -1.89
C THR A 76 -0.45 0.32 -2.71
N PHE A 77 -1.35 -0.63 -2.49
CA PHE A 77 -1.50 -1.82 -3.33
C PHE A 77 -2.44 -1.51 -4.51
N SER A 78 -2.14 -2.08 -5.68
CA SER A 78 -2.94 -1.85 -6.88
C SER A 78 -4.40 -2.30 -6.74
N THR A 79 -4.66 -3.29 -5.89
CA THR A 79 -6.01 -3.73 -5.51
C THR A 79 -6.77 -2.65 -4.77
N VAL A 80 -6.16 -2.03 -3.76
CA VAL A 80 -6.75 -0.93 -2.97
C VAL A 80 -7.08 0.26 -3.86
N TYR A 81 -6.19 0.63 -4.78
CA TYR A 81 -6.47 1.70 -5.76
C TYR A 81 -7.69 1.36 -6.64
N ARG A 82 -7.75 0.15 -7.19
CA ARG A 82 -8.86 -0.30 -8.05
C ARG A 82 -10.20 -0.34 -7.30
N GLU A 83 -10.17 -0.68 -6.02
CA GLU A 83 -11.37 -0.72 -5.17
C GLU A 83 -11.85 0.68 -4.78
N ALA A 84 -10.93 1.61 -4.49
CA ALA A 84 -11.27 2.96 -4.08
C ALA A 84 -11.99 3.77 -5.16
N LYS A 85 -11.70 3.51 -6.44
CA LYS A 85 -12.33 4.17 -7.62
C LYS A 85 -12.40 5.70 -7.51
N CYS A 86 -11.39 6.31 -6.90
CA CYS A 86 -11.32 7.75 -6.70
C CYS A 86 -10.93 8.44 -8.02
N ALA A 87 -11.68 9.48 -8.41
CA ALA A 87 -11.37 10.30 -9.58
C ALA A 87 -10.27 11.35 -9.25
N GLY A 88 -9.64 11.92 -10.29
CA GLY A 88 -8.61 12.95 -10.11
C GLY A 88 -7.25 12.43 -9.60
N VAL A 89 -7.10 11.12 -9.50
CA VAL A 89 -5.84 10.46 -9.15
C VAL A 89 -5.43 9.42 -10.19
N LYS A 90 -4.13 9.20 -10.29
CA LYS A 90 -3.54 8.17 -11.16
C LYS A 90 -2.61 7.29 -10.34
N MET A 91 -2.79 5.99 -10.50
CA MET A 91 -1.84 4.99 -10.06
C MET A 91 -0.64 4.94 -11.00
N ILE A 92 0.57 5.06 -10.46
CA ILE A 92 1.82 4.86 -11.17
C ILE A 92 2.56 3.68 -10.53
N PRO A 93 2.79 2.57 -11.27
CA PRO A 93 3.58 1.45 -10.79
C PRO A 93 4.99 1.87 -10.34
N LEU A 94 5.43 1.33 -9.21
CA LEU A 94 6.80 1.51 -8.75
C LEU A 94 7.74 0.53 -9.45
N GLU A 95 8.95 0.98 -9.78
CA GLU A 95 10.03 0.11 -10.28
C GLU A 95 10.64 -0.73 -9.16
N ASP A 96 10.56 -0.26 -7.92
CA ASP A 96 11.10 -0.92 -6.75
C ASP A 96 10.39 -2.24 -6.44
N GLU A 97 11.17 -3.29 -6.17
CA GLU A 97 10.67 -4.58 -5.70
C GLU A 97 10.25 -4.50 -4.24
N LEU A 98 9.06 -3.93 -4.01
CA LEU A 98 8.46 -3.79 -2.69
C LEU A 98 7.52 -4.97 -2.41
N HIS A 99 7.91 -5.81 -1.46
CA HIS A 99 7.17 -6.99 -1.05
C HIS A 99 6.42 -6.73 0.27
N SER A 100 5.12 -7.06 0.29
CA SER A 100 4.34 -7.20 1.50
C SER A 100 4.11 -8.69 1.76
N VAL A 101 4.37 -9.13 2.97
CA VAL A 101 4.16 -10.54 3.35
C VAL A 101 2.87 -10.64 4.15
N ILE A 102 1.91 -11.41 3.64
CA ILE A 102 0.72 -11.82 4.40
C ILE A 102 1.03 -13.18 5.01
N SER A 103 0.78 -13.33 6.32
CA SER A 103 1.08 -14.56 7.06
C SER A 103 -0.13 -15.05 7.84
N LEU A 104 -0.35 -16.37 7.80
CA LEU A 104 -1.40 -17.05 8.56
C LEU A 104 -0.76 -17.79 9.76
N PHE A 105 -1.21 -17.46 10.97
CA PHE A 105 -0.73 -18.08 12.21
C PHE A 105 -1.84 -18.86 12.91
N TYR A 106 -1.50 -20.04 13.46
CA TYR A 106 -2.40 -20.82 14.31
C TYR A 106 -1.60 -21.56 15.40
N ARG A 107 -2.26 -21.88 16.52
CA ARG A 107 -1.60 -22.54 17.66
C ARG A 107 -1.23 -23.98 17.30
N LYS A 108 0.06 -24.32 17.38
CA LYS A 108 0.59 -25.66 17.09
C LYS A 108 -0.06 -26.77 17.92
N ASN A 109 -0.36 -26.49 19.19
CA ASN A 109 -0.87 -27.49 20.14
C ASN A 109 -2.41 -27.52 20.23
N LYS A 110 -3.12 -26.90 19.29
CA LYS A 110 -4.58 -26.95 19.24
C LYS A 110 -5.02 -27.62 17.93
N PRO A 111 -5.69 -28.78 17.98
CA PRO A 111 -6.21 -29.41 16.77
C PRO A 111 -7.11 -28.46 15.99
N LEU A 112 -6.91 -28.40 14.68
CA LEU A 112 -7.80 -27.69 13.76
C LEU A 112 -9.01 -28.57 13.48
N ASP A 113 -10.21 -28.00 13.61
CA ASP A 113 -11.44 -28.64 13.16
C ASP A 113 -11.51 -28.72 11.62
N TYR A 114 -12.55 -29.36 11.10
CA TYR A 114 -12.71 -29.56 9.66
C TYR A 114 -12.70 -28.22 8.89
N ALA A 115 -13.48 -27.23 9.32
CA ALA A 115 -13.57 -25.94 8.63
C ALA A 115 -12.21 -25.22 8.59
N LYS A 116 -11.47 -25.20 9.71
CA LYS A 116 -10.12 -24.61 9.76
C LYS A 116 -9.13 -25.34 8.87
N LYS A 117 -9.20 -26.67 8.78
CA LYS A 117 -8.35 -27.46 7.86
C LYS A 117 -8.67 -27.16 6.40
N GLN A 118 -9.95 -27.09 6.05
CA GLN A 118 -10.37 -26.74 4.68
C GLN A 118 -9.90 -25.34 4.29
N PHE A 119 -10.07 -24.36 5.19
CA PHE A 119 -9.56 -23.01 4.95
C PHE A 119 -8.02 -22.98 4.80
N LEU A 120 -7.28 -23.68 5.66
CA LEU A 120 -5.82 -23.76 5.57
C LEU A 120 -5.35 -24.40 4.26
N ASN A 121 -6.02 -25.45 3.79
CA ASN A 121 -5.70 -26.09 2.53
C ASN A 121 -5.99 -25.14 1.35
N TYR A 122 -7.16 -24.49 1.35
CA TYR A 122 -7.52 -23.49 0.35
C TYR A 122 -6.48 -22.37 0.26
N VAL A 123 -6.11 -21.79 1.40
CA VAL A 123 -5.07 -20.76 1.52
C VAL A 123 -3.74 -21.27 0.93
N ARG A 124 -3.30 -22.49 1.28
CA ARG A 124 -2.05 -23.06 0.77
C ARG A 124 -2.06 -23.29 -0.74
N GLU A 125 -3.19 -23.66 -1.31
CA GLU A 125 -3.29 -23.90 -2.76
C GLU A 125 -3.28 -22.60 -3.57
N HIS A 126 -3.67 -21.47 -2.96
CA HIS A 126 -3.92 -20.21 -3.68
C HIS A 126 -2.99 -19.04 -3.31
N LEU A 127 -2.13 -19.16 -2.28
CA LEU A 127 -1.22 -18.08 -1.84
C LEU A 127 0.24 -18.21 -2.31
N TYR A 128 0.58 -19.22 -3.13
CA TYR A 128 1.93 -19.39 -3.70
C TYR A 128 2.06 -18.94 -5.18
N THR A 129 1.17 -18.07 -5.65
CA THR A 129 1.30 -17.36 -6.94
C THR A 129 1.49 -15.88 -6.70
#